data_AF-A0A327UR48-F1
#
_entry.id   AF-A0A327UR48-F1
#
_cell.length_a   1.000
_cell.length_b   1.000
_cell.length_c   1.000
_cell.angle_alpha   90.00
_cell.angle_beta   90.00
_cell.angle_gamma   90.00
#
_symmetry.space_group_name_H-M   'P 1'
#
loop_
_entity.id
_entity.type
_entity.pdbx_description
1 polymer ?
#
loop_
_entity_poly.entity_id
_entity_poly.type
_entity_poly.pdbx_seq_one_letter_code
_entity_poly.pdbx_strand_id
1 'polypeptide(L)'
;MVGSGAGRLAAVAATAFGLVVTVQTTAYAEPRTVDAVFGGYGEWNADPYGSAPGDSIRACDTEADGWSIEVKLDIDRDGTWDRVATTRGHTAPYCTPWKTGNIKEGTPVRVQVTNVGGDATYPKGSLLLSRA
;
A
#
# COMPACT_ATOMS: atom_id res chain seq x y z
N MET A 1 40.57 -19.65 -43.83
CA MET A 1 39.86 -20.16 -42.63
C MET A 1 39.39 -18.94 -41.85
N VAL A 2 38.13 -18.56 -42.03
CA VAL A 2 37.48 -17.40 -41.38
C VAL A 2 36.93 -17.90 -40.05
N GLY A 3 37.37 -17.34 -38.91
CA GLY A 3 36.56 -16.49 -38.00
C GLY A 3 35.51 -17.27 -37.19
N SER A 4 35.09 -16.98 -35.98
CA SER A 4 35.36 -16.02 -34.92
C SER A 4 34.55 -16.54 -33.71
N GLY A 5 35.03 -16.33 -32.49
CA GLY A 5 34.42 -16.90 -31.27
C GLY A 5 33.06 -16.29 -30.89
N ALA A 6 32.46 -16.88 -29.85
CA ALA A 6 31.48 -16.20 -29.00
C ALA A 6 31.36 -16.96 -27.67
N GLY A 7 32.12 -16.51 -26.66
CA GLY A 7 31.83 -16.82 -25.27
C GLY A 7 30.49 -16.19 -24.89
N ARG A 8 29.56 -16.99 -24.36
CA ARG A 8 28.28 -16.51 -23.83
C ARG A 8 28.53 -15.86 -22.47
N LEU A 9 28.74 -14.55 -22.46
CA LEU A 9 28.55 -13.75 -21.27
C LEU A 9 27.04 -13.67 -21.02
N ALA A 10 26.56 -14.44 -20.05
CA ALA A 10 25.23 -14.27 -19.48
C ALA A 10 25.21 -12.91 -18.76
N ALA A 11 24.66 -11.89 -19.42
CA ALA A 11 24.42 -10.61 -18.79
C ALA A 11 23.36 -10.79 -17.71
N VAL A 12 23.80 -10.83 -16.45
CA VAL A 12 22.91 -10.63 -15.30
C VAL A 12 22.49 -9.17 -15.35
N ALA A 13 21.32 -8.90 -15.91
CA ALA A 13 20.71 -7.59 -15.87
C ALA A 13 20.30 -7.30 -14.42
N ALA A 14 21.21 -6.69 -13.65
CA ALA A 14 20.89 -6.07 -12.38
C ALA A 14 20.04 -4.83 -12.66
N THR A 15 18.73 -5.02 -12.68
CA THR A 15 17.77 -3.93 -12.80
C THR A 15 17.71 -3.17 -11.48
N ALA A 16 18.37 -2.03 -11.43
CA ALA A 16 18.20 -1.05 -10.37
C ALA A 16 16.75 -0.54 -10.44
N PHE A 17 15.91 -0.92 -9.48
CA PHE A 17 14.51 -0.52 -9.42
C PHE A 17 14.27 0.41 -8.23
N GLY A 18 13.71 1.59 -8.52
CA GLY A 18 13.48 2.68 -7.57
C GLY A 18 12.41 2.34 -6.53
N LEU A 19 12.78 2.48 -5.26
CA LEU A 19 11.88 2.51 -4.11
C LEU A 19 11.37 3.95 -3.94
N VAL A 20 10.06 4.17 -4.04
CA VAL A 20 9.47 5.48 -3.71
C VAL A 20 9.19 5.49 -2.22
N VAL A 21 10.06 6.13 -1.44
CA VAL A 21 9.85 6.40 -0.01
C VAL A 21 9.37 7.85 0.14
N THR A 22 8.10 8.05 0.44
CA THR A 22 7.60 9.38 0.81
C THR A 22 7.80 9.58 2.32
N VAL A 23 8.84 10.32 2.71
CA VAL A 23 8.99 10.80 4.09
C VAL A 23 8.30 12.16 4.19
N GLN A 24 7.16 12.23 4.88
CA GLN A 24 6.49 13.51 5.17
C GLN A 24 6.51 13.72 6.69
N THR A 25 7.03 14.86 7.15
CA THR A 25 7.27 15.21 8.56
C THR A 25 6.29 16.25 9.13
N THR A 26 5.15 16.48 8.49
CA THR A 26 4.13 17.43 8.96
C THR A 26 3.03 16.66 9.69
N ALA A 27 2.57 17.17 10.84
CA ALA A 27 1.38 16.65 11.50
C ALA A 27 0.17 16.86 10.57
N TYR A 28 -0.36 15.77 10.01
CA TYR A 28 -1.55 15.79 9.17
C TYR A 28 -2.76 15.56 10.07
N ALA A 29 -3.66 16.54 10.13
CA ALA A 29 -4.96 16.34 10.75
C ALA A 29 -5.91 15.55 9.83
N GLU A 30 -5.66 15.52 8.52
CA GLU A 30 -6.52 14.82 7.55
C GLU A 30 -6.02 13.40 7.26
N PRO A 31 -6.91 12.47 6.82
CA PRO A 31 -6.50 11.17 6.35
C PRO A 31 -5.43 11.26 5.26
N ARG A 32 -4.37 10.48 5.41
CA ARG A 32 -3.27 10.40 4.45
C ARG A 32 -3.60 9.35 3.40
N THR A 33 -3.71 9.80 2.17
CA THR A 33 -3.87 8.95 0.99
C THR A 33 -2.55 8.32 0.58
N VAL A 34 -2.59 7.05 0.24
CA VAL A 34 -1.46 6.25 -0.27
C VAL A 34 -1.94 5.58 -1.54
N ASP A 35 -1.45 6.05 -2.69
CA ASP A 35 -1.88 5.53 -3.99
C ASP A 35 -1.52 4.05 -4.14
N ALA A 36 -2.44 3.27 -4.70
CA ALA A 36 -2.06 1.98 -5.24
C ALA A 36 -1.23 2.18 -6.52
N VAL A 37 -0.71 1.11 -7.12
CA VAL A 37 0.05 1.23 -8.37
C VAL A 37 -0.86 1.75 -9.50
N PHE A 38 -2.14 1.39 -9.44
CA PHE A 38 -3.19 1.81 -10.36
C PHE A 38 -4.58 1.57 -9.72
N GLY A 39 -5.66 2.00 -10.35
CA GLY A 39 -7.03 1.60 -10.03
C GLY A 39 -7.64 2.15 -8.72
N GLY A 40 -6.83 2.68 -7.80
CA GLY A 40 -7.34 3.23 -6.55
C GLY A 40 -6.25 3.57 -5.54
N TYR A 41 -6.64 3.63 -4.26
CA TYR A 41 -5.78 4.08 -3.18
C TYR A 41 -6.22 3.53 -1.82
N GLY A 42 -5.32 3.61 -0.85
CA GLY A 42 -5.63 3.40 0.56
C GLY A 42 -5.58 4.70 1.34
N GLU A 43 -6.26 4.73 2.47
CA GLU A 43 -6.22 5.85 3.41
C GLU A 43 -5.81 5.37 4.79
N TRP A 44 -4.99 6.18 5.46
CA TRP A 44 -4.63 6.05 6.86
C TRP A 44 -4.97 7.33 7.60
N ASN A 45 -5.70 7.22 8.70
CA ASN A 45 -6.03 8.35 9.55
C ASN A 45 -5.58 8.08 10.98
N ALA A 46 -4.63 8.86 11.47
CA ALA A 46 -4.10 8.74 12.83
C ALA A 46 -5.08 9.34 13.84
N ASP A 47 -5.43 10.61 13.65
CA ASP A 47 -6.38 11.32 14.51
C ASP A 47 -7.77 11.43 13.87
N PRO A 48 -8.87 11.48 14.65
CA PRO A 48 -10.19 11.74 14.11
C PRO A 48 -10.26 13.06 13.32
N TYR A 49 -10.86 13.02 12.14
CA TYR A 49 -11.02 14.20 11.28
C TYR A 49 -12.33 14.16 10.50
N GLY A 50 -13.18 15.18 10.73
CA GLY A 50 -14.54 15.18 10.19
C GLY A 50 -15.28 13.92 10.61
N SER A 51 -15.71 13.11 9.63
CA SER A 51 -16.35 11.81 9.87
C SER A 51 -15.39 10.62 9.82
N ALA A 52 -14.11 10.83 9.51
CA ALA A 52 -13.10 9.77 9.50
C ALA A 52 -12.65 9.51 10.95
N PRO A 53 -12.76 8.26 11.45
CA PRO A 53 -12.27 7.92 12.77
C PRO A 53 -10.73 7.98 12.82
N GLY A 54 -10.17 8.22 14.00
CA GLY A 54 -8.75 8.01 14.25
C GLY A 54 -8.39 6.52 14.20
N ASP A 55 -7.09 6.27 14.21
CA ASP A 55 -6.47 4.95 14.16
C ASP A 55 -7.14 4.02 13.15
N SER A 56 -7.32 4.50 11.92
CA SER A 56 -8.16 3.79 10.96
C SER A 56 -7.56 3.73 9.56
N ILE A 57 -7.88 2.63 8.88
CA ILE A 57 -7.55 2.42 7.47
C ILE A 57 -8.80 2.17 6.63
N ARG A 58 -8.72 2.48 5.35
CA ARG A 58 -9.75 2.20 4.36
C ARG A 58 -9.13 1.93 2.99
N ALA A 59 -9.75 1.07 2.21
CA ALA A 59 -9.38 0.82 0.81
C ALA A 59 -10.42 1.44 -0.12
N CYS A 60 -9.98 2.12 -1.17
CA CYS A 60 -10.83 2.74 -2.18
C CYS A 60 -10.38 2.27 -3.57
N ASP A 61 -11.30 1.60 -4.25
CA ASP A 61 -11.15 1.14 -5.62
C ASP A 61 -12.00 2.02 -6.52
N THR A 62 -11.37 2.65 -7.50
CA THR A 62 -11.96 3.73 -8.30
C THR A 62 -12.16 3.35 -9.75
N GLU A 63 -11.51 2.30 -10.25
CA GLU A 63 -11.53 1.90 -11.65
C GLU A 63 -11.96 0.44 -11.82
N ALA A 64 -12.82 0.16 -12.79
CA ALA A 64 -13.27 -1.20 -13.10
C ALA A 64 -12.27 -1.93 -13.99
N ASP A 65 -11.03 -2.10 -13.52
CA ASP A 65 -9.90 -2.70 -14.24
C ASP A 65 -9.72 -4.21 -13.98
N GLY A 66 -10.59 -4.79 -13.15
CA GLY A 66 -10.55 -6.20 -12.76
C GLY A 66 -9.62 -6.51 -11.59
N TRP A 67 -8.98 -5.49 -11.00
CA TRP A 67 -8.24 -5.59 -9.75
C TRP A 67 -9.06 -5.01 -8.59
N SER A 68 -8.56 -5.21 -7.38
CA SER A 68 -9.10 -4.66 -6.15
C SER A 68 -7.97 -4.02 -5.36
N ILE A 69 -8.30 -3.18 -4.39
CA ILE A 69 -7.36 -2.52 -3.51
C ILE A 69 -7.38 -3.19 -2.14
N GLU A 70 -6.20 -3.49 -1.62
CA GLU A 70 -6.01 -4.01 -0.26
C GLU A 70 -5.05 -3.12 0.51
N VAL A 71 -5.47 -2.71 1.71
CA VAL A 71 -4.72 -1.88 2.63
C VAL A 71 -4.44 -2.68 3.88
N LYS A 72 -3.17 -2.75 4.28
CA LYS A 72 -2.71 -3.45 5.47
C LYS A 72 -2.02 -2.48 6.41
N LEU A 73 -2.38 -2.55 7.69
CA LEU A 73 -1.74 -1.82 8.78
C LEU A 73 -0.96 -2.81 9.63
N ASP A 74 0.28 -2.45 9.93
CA ASP A 74 1.17 -3.11 10.88
C ASP A 74 1.52 -2.10 11.98
N ILE A 75 1.05 -2.41 13.18
CA ILE A 75 1.22 -1.66 14.43
C ILE A 75 2.53 -2.11 15.07
N ASP A 76 3.29 -1.17 15.61
CA ASP A 76 4.66 -1.39 16.09
C ASP A 76 5.69 -1.80 15.00
N ARG A 77 5.23 -2.01 13.76
CA ARG A 77 6.05 -2.36 12.58
C ARG A 77 6.74 -3.73 12.74
N ASP A 78 6.11 -4.65 13.45
CA ASP A 78 6.69 -5.92 13.88
C ASP A 78 6.74 -7.00 12.78
N GLY A 79 6.13 -6.74 11.62
CA GLY A 79 6.05 -7.67 10.50
C GLY A 79 4.73 -8.41 10.38
N THR A 80 3.81 -8.21 11.32
CA THR A 80 2.47 -8.78 11.34
C THR A 80 1.44 -7.75 10.88
N TRP A 81 0.44 -8.19 10.11
CA TRP A 81 -0.64 -7.30 9.68
C TRP A 81 -1.78 -7.34 10.69
N ASP A 82 -1.92 -6.29 11.50
CA ASP A 82 -2.96 -6.18 12.53
C ASP A 82 -4.33 -5.84 11.95
N ARG A 83 -4.37 -5.05 10.87
CA ARG A 83 -5.62 -4.68 10.20
C ARG A 83 -5.48 -4.77 8.70
N VAL A 84 -6.52 -5.32 8.08
CA VAL A 84 -6.64 -5.43 6.62
C VAL A 84 -8.00 -4.92 6.19
N ALA A 85 -8.04 -3.98 5.24
CA ALA A 85 -9.22 -3.52 4.53
C ALA A 85 -9.06 -3.87 3.04
N THR A 86 -10.08 -4.41 2.40
CA THR A 86 -10.00 -4.85 0.99
C THR A 86 -11.29 -4.60 0.24
N THR A 87 -11.20 -4.22 -1.03
CA THR A 87 -12.34 -4.07 -1.95
C THR A 87 -12.68 -5.36 -2.70
N ARG A 88 -11.94 -6.46 -2.47
CA ARG A 88 -12.20 -7.76 -3.10
C ARG A 88 -13.67 -8.16 -2.93
N GLY A 89 -14.28 -8.61 -4.02
CA GLY A 89 -15.69 -9.03 -4.05
C GLY A 89 -16.69 -7.89 -4.24
N HIS A 90 -16.22 -6.65 -4.39
CA HIS A 90 -17.05 -5.50 -4.73
C HIS A 90 -16.70 -4.96 -6.13
N THR A 91 -17.71 -4.43 -6.83
CA THR A 91 -17.52 -3.78 -8.13
C THR A 91 -17.08 -2.32 -7.92
N ALA A 92 -16.03 -1.90 -8.61
CA ALA A 92 -15.61 -0.50 -8.63
C ALA A 92 -16.66 0.41 -9.31
N PRO A 93 -16.82 1.68 -8.88
CA PRO A 93 -16.10 2.31 -7.78
C PRO A 93 -16.67 1.91 -6.40
N TYR A 94 -15.78 1.63 -5.44
CA TYR A 94 -16.14 1.25 -4.08
C TYR A 94 -15.04 1.59 -3.08
N CYS A 95 -15.42 2.25 -1.98
CA CYS A 95 -14.59 2.36 -0.79
C CYS A 95 -15.16 1.49 0.33
N THR A 96 -14.31 0.77 1.04
CA THR A 96 -14.73 0.02 2.23
C THR A 96 -15.24 0.96 3.32
N PRO A 97 -15.97 0.49 4.33
CA PRO A 97 -16.06 1.21 5.60
C PRO A 97 -14.67 1.40 6.22
N TRP A 98 -14.53 2.37 7.12
CA TRP A 98 -13.31 2.54 7.92
C TRP A 98 -13.13 1.35 8.86
N LYS A 99 -11.93 0.76 8.85
CA LYS A 99 -11.53 -0.25 9.83
C LYS A 99 -10.70 0.43 10.91
N THR A 100 -11.33 0.66 12.05
CA THR A 100 -10.79 1.42 13.18
C THR A 100 -10.45 0.51 14.37
N GLY A 101 -9.78 1.09 15.37
CA GLY A 101 -9.55 0.54 16.69
C GLY A 101 -8.46 1.34 17.39
N ASN A 102 -8.44 1.37 18.72
CA ASN A 102 -7.53 2.23 19.45
C ASN A 102 -6.07 1.76 19.34
N ILE A 103 -5.15 2.67 19.01
CA ILE A 103 -3.71 2.46 19.05
C ILE A 103 -3.13 3.40 20.12
N LYS A 104 -2.05 2.99 20.77
CA LYS A 104 -1.39 3.87 21.73
C LYS A 104 -0.73 5.03 20.99
N GLU A 105 -0.98 6.25 21.45
CA GLU A 105 -0.37 7.48 20.91
C GLU A 105 1.15 7.35 20.74
N GLY A 106 1.65 7.79 19.59
CA GLY A 106 3.06 7.77 19.21
C GLY A 106 3.57 6.39 18.74
N THR A 107 2.75 5.34 18.79
CA THR A 107 3.11 4.00 18.30
C THR A 107 3.45 4.07 16.81
N PRO A 108 4.61 3.56 16.38
CA PRO A 108 4.96 3.55 14.98
C PRO A 108 4.06 2.57 14.22
N VAL A 109 3.58 3.01 13.06
CA VAL A 109 2.78 2.15 12.17
C VAL A 109 3.36 2.11 10.76
N ARG A 110 3.08 1.03 10.04
CA ARG A 110 3.36 0.87 8.62
C ARG A 110 2.05 0.53 7.91
N VAL A 111 1.73 1.29 6.88
CA VAL A 111 0.56 1.07 6.03
C VAL A 111 1.06 0.65 4.65
N GLN A 112 0.54 -0.46 4.15
CA GLN A 112 0.83 -0.97 2.82
C GLN A 112 -0.45 -0.96 1.99
N VAL A 113 -0.36 -0.45 0.77
CA VAL A 113 -1.46 -0.46 -0.21
C VAL A 113 -1.03 -1.25 -1.42
N THR A 114 -1.80 -2.28 -1.77
CA THR A 114 -1.49 -3.19 -2.89
C THR A 114 -2.71 -3.42 -3.77
N ASN A 115 -2.47 -3.49 -5.08
CA ASN A 115 -3.44 -4.06 -6.02
C ASN A 115 -3.48 -5.58 -5.85
N VAL A 116 -4.67 -6.15 -5.82
CA VAL A 116 -4.91 -7.58 -5.59
C VAL A 116 -6.00 -8.11 -6.52
N GLY A 117 -5.86 -9.33 -7.03
CA GLY A 117 -6.80 -9.90 -8.01
C GLY A 117 -6.68 -11.41 -8.07
N GLY A 118 -7.80 -12.14 -7.92
CA GLY A 118 -7.75 -13.59 -7.72
C GLY A 118 -6.79 -13.97 -6.58
N ASP A 119 -5.92 -14.96 -6.81
CA ASP A 119 -4.85 -15.33 -5.86
C ASP A 119 -3.57 -14.49 -6.02
N ALA A 120 -3.55 -13.55 -6.97
CA ALA A 120 -2.40 -12.69 -7.21
C ALA A 120 -2.43 -11.43 -6.33
N THR A 121 -1.26 -11.05 -5.84
CA THR A 121 -0.98 -9.72 -5.30
C THR A 121 0.00 -9.07 -6.25
N TYR A 122 -0.29 -7.84 -6.69
CA TYR A 122 0.62 -7.12 -7.55
C TYR A 122 1.94 -6.88 -6.78
N PRO A 123 3.09 -7.29 -7.34
CA PRO A 123 4.35 -7.21 -6.64
C PRO A 123 4.71 -5.74 -6.38
N LYS A 124 4.98 -5.42 -5.11
CA LYS A 124 5.36 -4.09 -4.58
C LYS A 124 4.24 -3.05 -4.64
N GLY A 125 3.43 -3.05 -3.58
CA GLY A 125 2.52 -1.95 -3.27
C GLY A 125 3.24 -0.72 -2.72
N SER A 126 2.48 0.36 -2.54
CA SER A 126 2.93 1.59 -1.91
C SER A 126 3.01 1.44 -0.40
N LEU A 127 3.95 2.15 0.23
CA LEU A 127 4.18 2.09 1.66
C LEU A 127 4.16 3.48 2.28
N LEU A 128 3.47 3.58 3.41
CA LEU A 128 3.48 4.73 4.28
C LEU A 128 4.01 4.34 5.66
N LEU A 129 5.00 5.08 6.14
CA LEU A 129 5.46 5.02 7.51
C LEU A 129 4.86 6.20 8.27
N SER A 130 4.15 5.91 9.35
CA SER A 130 3.50 6.93 10.20
C SER A 130 3.64 6.57 11.68
N ARG A 131 3.03 7.38 12.53
CA ARG A 131 2.67 7.06 13.90
C ARG A 131 1.14 7.19 14.05
N ALA A 132 0.59 6.45 15.01
CA ALA A 132 -0.69 6.79 15.63
C ALA A 132 -0.49 8.09 16.41
#